data_AF-A0A949YSM3-F1
#
_entry.id   AF-A0A949YSM3-F1
#
_cell.length_a   1.000
_cell.length_b   1.000
_cell.length_c   1.000
_cell.angle_alpha   90.00
_cell.angle_beta   90.00
_cell.angle_gamma   90.00
#
_symmetry.space_group_name_H-M   'P 1'
#
loop_
_entity.id
_entity.type
_entity.pdbx_description
1 polymer ?
#
loop_
_entity_poly.entity_id
_entity_poly.type
_entity_poly.pdbx_seq_one_letter_code
_entity_poly.pdbx_strand_id
1 'polypeptide(L)'
;MHFMKSLSFALGLLSLVWVGGLATADEITQGKALFMQYCASCHGPNGAGDGPLSPSLSTPPANLRVLSLRFGNPLPQNVIARFIDGRADVKAHGPRDMPVWGEKFYAESNGDERKVKERIAKLVAFLQSIQTGARTASVNLEWAASRRNEKLNHRPAEILVFRP
;
A
#
# COMPACT_ATOMS: atom_id res chain seq x y z
N MET A 1 -2.01 -61.60 -35.77
CA MET A 1 -0.78 -61.10 -35.12
C MET A 1 -1.10 -59.77 -34.44
N HIS A 2 -1.51 -59.82 -33.17
CA HIS A 2 -1.65 -58.64 -32.33
C HIS A 2 -0.26 -58.26 -31.82
N PHE A 3 0.23 -57.06 -32.13
CA PHE A 3 1.42 -56.50 -31.47
C PHE A 3 1.13 -55.10 -30.93
N MET A 4 1.10 -55.09 -29.61
CA MET A 4 1.08 -54.04 -28.62
C MET A 4 2.12 -52.91 -28.83
N LYS A 5 1.83 -51.75 -28.21
CA LYS A 5 2.70 -50.64 -27.73
C LYS A 5 2.77 -49.43 -28.71
N SER A 6 2.52 -48.18 -28.32
CA SER A 6 3.00 -47.51 -27.10
C SER A 6 2.14 -46.32 -26.68
N LEU A 7 1.97 -46.22 -25.37
CA LEU A 7 1.45 -45.13 -24.56
C LEU A 7 2.50 -44.02 -24.40
N SER A 8 2.03 -42.79 -24.14
CA SER A 8 2.73 -41.68 -23.45
C SER A 8 3.50 -40.62 -24.28
N PHE A 9 2.88 -39.44 -24.42
CA PHE A 9 3.50 -38.13 -24.20
C PHE A 9 2.44 -37.29 -23.44
N ALA A 10 2.39 -37.39 -22.11
CA ALA A 10 3.12 -36.54 -21.17
C ALA A 10 2.67 -35.06 -21.24
N LEU A 11 1.81 -34.72 -20.26
CA LEU A 11 1.48 -33.40 -19.72
C LEU A 11 2.18 -32.19 -20.35
N GLY A 12 1.54 -31.61 -21.37
CA GLY A 12 1.71 -30.21 -21.70
C GLY A 12 0.50 -29.44 -21.19
N LEU A 13 0.70 -28.57 -20.19
CA LEU A 13 0.12 -27.21 -20.13
C LEU A 13 0.52 -26.52 -18.82
N LEU A 14 1.58 -25.73 -18.95
CA LEU A 14 1.66 -24.36 -18.47
C LEU A 14 1.56 -24.15 -16.95
N SER A 15 2.75 -24.20 -16.33
CA SER A 15 3.06 -23.58 -15.05
C SER A 15 2.44 -22.18 -14.97
N LEU A 16 1.53 -21.96 -14.01
CA LEU A 16 1.18 -20.60 -13.59
C LEU A 16 2.42 -19.95 -13.00
N VAL A 17 3.16 -19.23 -13.83
CA VAL A 17 4.21 -18.31 -13.39
C VAL A 17 3.51 -17.08 -12.83
N TRP A 18 3.11 -17.15 -11.56
CA TRP A 18 2.63 -15.97 -10.81
C TRP A 18 3.85 -15.16 -10.37
N VAL A 19 4.51 -14.46 -11.30
CA VAL A 19 5.54 -13.46 -10.94
C VAL A 19 4.83 -12.14 -10.66
N GLY A 20 4.17 -12.11 -9.51
CA GLY A 20 3.72 -10.88 -8.85
C GLY A 20 4.31 -10.93 -7.45
N GLY A 21 5.54 -10.44 -7.29
CA GLY A 21 6.23 -10.41 -6.01
C GLY A 21 5.50 -9.50 -5.04
N LEU A 22 4.60 -10.08 -4.24
CA LEU A 22 4.09 -9.43 -3.04
C LEU A 22 5.25 -9.30 -2.06
N ALA A 23 5.37 -8.15 -1.41
CA ALA A 23 6.34 -7.98 -0.35
C ALA A 23 6.15 -9.06 0.70
N THR A 24 7.24 -9.70 1.09
CA THR A 24 7.26 -10.76 2.09
C THR A 24 6.99 -10.16 3.49
N ALA A 25 6.49 -10.99 4.41
CA ALA A 25 6.32 -10.57 5.80
C ALA A 25 7.64 -10.10 6.45
N ASP A 26 8.76 -10.69 6.03
CA ASP A 26 10.10 -10.28 6.46
C ASP A 26 10.46 -8.87 5.97
N GLU A 27 10.24 -8.57 4.68
CA GLU A 27 10.47 -7.23 4.14
C GLU A 27 9.60 -6.16 4.83
N ILE A 28 8.35 -6.48 5.14
CA ILE A 28 7.45 -5.59 5.89
C ILE A 28 7.99 -5.36 7.31
N THR A 29 8.48 -6.40 7.96
CA THR A 29 9.05 -6.31 9.33
C THR A 29 10.31 -5.46 9.35
N GLN A 30 11.22 -5.68 8.40
CA GLN A 30 12.42 -4.85 8.25
C GLN A 30 12.07 -3.41 7.88
N GLY A 31 11.07 -3.22 7.02
CA GLY A 31 10.51 -1.91 6.68
C GLY A 31 9.97 -1.16 7.90
N LYS A 32 9.26 -1.85 8.79
CA LYS A 32 8.79 -1.27 10.06
C LYS A 32 9.96 -0.85 10.95
N ALA A 33 11.00 -1.67 11.07
CA ALA A 33 12.18 -1.32 11.86
C ALA A 33 12.88 -0.06 11.33
N LEU A 34 13.07 0.02 10.01
CA LEU A 34 13.60 1.22 9.35
C LEU A 34 12.70 2.44 9.57
N PHE A 35 11.38 2.27 9.46
CA PHE A 35 10.43 3.35 9.68
C PHE A 35 10.51 3.90 11.11
N MET A 36 10.61 3.02 12.11
CA MET A 36 10.78 3.43 13.51
C MET A 36 12.08 4.22 13.73
N GLN A 37 13.15 3.84 13.02
CA GLN A 37 14.45 4.50 13.13
C GLN A 37 14.48 5.89 12.46
N TYR A 38 13.88 6.04 11.28
CA TYR A 38 14.07 7.23 10.45
C TYR A 38 12.83 8.13 10.36
N CYS A 39 11.62 7.57 10.46
CA CYS A 39 10.39 8.27 10.08
C CYS A 39 9.47 8.56 11.26
N ALA A 40 9.47 7.70 12.29
CA ALA A 40 8.49 7.76 13.38
C ALA A 40 8.62 9.00 14.28
N SER A 41 9.80 9.64 14.34
CA SER A 41 9.96 10.89 15.10
C SER A 41 9.09 12.04 14.57
N CYS A 42 8.83 12.06 13.26
CA CYS A 42 7.95 13.07 12.63
C CYS A 42 6.56 12.49 12.32
N HIS A 43 6.49 11.29 11.74
CA HIS A 43 5.21 10.70 11.31
C HIS A 43 4.50 9.87 12.37
N GLY A 44 5.08 9.69 13.56
CA GLY A 44 4.54 8.87 14.64
C GLY A 44 4.77 7.37 14.41
N PRO A 45 4.72 6.54 15.48
CA PRO A 45 5.01 5.10 15.40
C PRO A 45 4.02 4.33 14.51
N ASN A 46 2.80 4.87 14.35
CA ASN A 46 1.77 4.30 13.49
C ASN A 46 1.68 4.97 12.12
N GLY A 47 2.54 5.97 11.84
CA GLY A 47 2.51 6.74 10.60
C GLY A 47 1.32 7.70 10.49
N ALA A 48 0.74 8.17 11.60
CA ALA A 48 -0.44 9.04 11.57
C ALA A 48 -0.13 10.54 11.42
N GLY A 49 1.15 10.93 11.36
CA GLY A 49 1.58 12.33 11.30
C GLY A 49 1.72 13.00 12.68
N ASP A 50 1.63 12.20 13.73
CA ASP A 50 1.57 12.59 15.14
C ASP A 50 2.87 12.27 15.90
N GLY A 51 4.01 12.31 15.20
CA GLY A 51 5.30 12.07 15.83
C GLY A 51 5.66 13.16 16.85
N PRO A 52 6.56 12.87 17.81
CA PRO A 52 6.96 13.83 18.85
C PRO A 52 7.53 15.14 18.31
N LEU A 53 8.11 15.14 17.10
CA LEU A 53 8.60 16.35 16.44
C LEU A 53 7.52 17.10 15.66
N SER A 54 6.36 16.49 15.39
CA SER A 54 5.27 17.07 14.59
C SER A 54 4.87 18.48 15.02
N PRO A 55 4.69 18.79 16.34
CA PRO A 55 4.32 20.14 16.78
C PRO A 55 5.40 21.20 16.56
N SER A 56 6.65 20.81 16.33
CA SER A 56 7.80 21.71 16.15
C SER A 56 8.12 21.99 14.67
N LEU A 57 7.39 21.37 13.73
CA LEU A 57 7.60 21.54 12.30
C LEU A 57 6.69 22.62 11.74
N SER A 58 7.20 23.39 10.77
CA SER A 58 6.41 24.43 10.09
C SER A 58 5.30 23.82 9.23
N THR A 59 5.59 22.69 8.58
CA THR A 59 4.58 21.89 7.88
C THR A 59 4.27 20.62 8.67
N PRO A 60 3.00 20.36 9.03
CA PRO A 60 2.61 19.12 9.68
C PRO A 60 2.96 17.90 8.81
N PRO A 61 3.61 16.86 9.37
CA PRO A 61 3.85 15.61 8.67
C PRO A 61 2.54 14.96 8.20
N ALA A 62 2.53 14.43 6.98
CA ALA A 62 1.37 13.76 6.44
C ALA A 62 0.99 12.50 7.24
N ASN A 63 -0.31 12.20 7.31
CA ASN A 63 -0.81 10.90 7.74
C ASN A 63 -0.53 9.86 6.65
N LEU A 64 0.48 9.03 6.88
CA LEU A 64 0.97 8.03 5.94
C LEU A 64 0.03 6.83 5.81
N ARG A 65 -0.94 6.64 6.71
CA ARG A 65 -1.91 5.53 6.67
C ARG A 65 -2.98 5.70 5.60
N VAL A 66 -3.11 6.90 5.05
CA VAL A 66 -4.17 7.26 4.08
C VAL A 66 -3.62 7.73 2.74
N LEU A 67 -2.34 7.47 2.45
CA LEU A 67 -1.72 7.82 1.17
C LEU A 67 -2.47 7.21 -0.02
N SER A 68 -3.07 6.03 0.16
CA SER A 68 -3.83 5.36 -0.89
C SER A 68 -5.07 6.14 -1.34
N LEU A 69 -5.63 7.00 -0.50
CA LEU A 69 -6.73 7.89 -0.88
C LEU A 69 -6.28 8.96 -1.88
N ARG A 70 -4.99 9.34 -1.86
CA ARG A 70 -4.42 10.39 -2.71
C ARG A 70 -3.72 9.85 -3.95
N PHE A 71 -2.98 8.75 -3.80
CA PHE A 71 -2.10 8.22 -4.84
C PHE A 71 -2.62 6.92 -5.49
N GLY A 72 -3.68 6.34 -4.95
CA GLY A 72 -4.27 5.10 -5.44
C GLY A 72 -3.98 3.88 -4.55
N ASN A 73 -4.74 2.82 -4.79
CA ASN A 73 -4.67 1.55 -4.08
C ASN A 73 -4.55 0.40 -5.09
N PRO A 74 -3.49 -0.44 -5.06
CA PRO A 74 -2.37 -0.40 -4.13
C PRO A 74 -1.52 0.86 -4.29
N LEU A 75 -0.79 1.22 -3.23
CA LEU A 75 0.03 2.43 -3.22
C LEU A 75 1.14 2.32 -4.30
N PRO A 76 1.29 3.29 -5.21
CA PRO A 76 2.23 3.20 -6.33
C PRO A 76 3.69 3.26 -5.83
N GLN A 77 4.38 2.13 -5.89
CA GLN A 77 5.70 1.95 -5.27
C GLN A 77 6.74 2.95 -5.77
N ASN A 78 6.82 3.17 -7.08
CA ASN A 78 7.79 4.07 -7.71
C ASN A 78 7.57 5.53 -7.27
N VAL A 79 6.33 5.96 -7.13
CA VAL A 79 6.00 7.33 -6.68
C VAL A 79 6.44 7.53 -5.23
N ILE A 80 6.11 6.59 -4.35
CA ILE A 80 6.47 6.69 -2.93
C ILE A 80 7.98 6.54 -2.72
N ALA A 81 8.62 5.62 -3.45
CA ALA A 81 10.07 5.46 -3.41
C ALA A 81 10.79 6.76 -3.77
N ARG A 82 10.31 7.50 -4.79
CA ARG A 82 10.87 8.81 -5.16
C ARG A 82 10.73 9.86 -4.07
N PHE A 83 9.59 9.91 -3.37
CA PHE A 83 9.39 10.83 -2.25
C PHE A 83 10.31 10.52 -1.07
N ILE A 84 10.51 9.23 -0.76
CA ILE A 84 11.43 8.79 0.30
C ILE A 84 12.87 9.10 -0.09
N ASP A 85 13.28 8.76 -1.32
CA ASP A 85 14.62 9.01 -1.82
C ASP A 85 14.94 10.51 -1.78
N GLY A 86 14.08 11.33 -2.39
CA GLY A 86 14.19 12.78 -2.38
C GLY A 86 15.29 13.37 -3.27
N ARG A 87 16.26 12.58 -3.78
CA ARG A 87 17.37 13.10 -4.61
C ARG A 87 16.94 13.59 -5.99
N ALA A 88 15.81 13.12 -6.49
CA ALA A 88 15.27 13.50 -7.79
C ALA A 88 14.53 14.85 -7.78
N ASP A 89 14.24 15.42 -6.61
CA ASP A 89 13.49 16.68 -6.50
C ASP A 89 14.44 17.89 -6.50
N VAL A 90 14.10 18.94 -7.25
CA VAL A 90 14.98 20.11 -7.45
C VAL A 90 14.95 21.02 -6.21
N LYS A 91 16.14 21.42 -5.71
CA LYS A 91 16.31 22.38 -4.59
C LYS A 91 15.55 23.71 -4.75
N ALA A 92 15.19 24.09 -5.98
CA ALA A 92 14.47 25.32 -6.31
C ALA A 92 13.00 25.32 -5.86
N HIS A 93 12.44 24.20 -5.41
CA HIS A 93 11.04 24.09 -4.99
C HIS A 93 10.76 24.48 -3.52
N GLY A 94 11.69 25.19 -2.88
CA GLY A 94 11.54 25.68 -1.51
C GLY A 94 12.13 24.74 -0.44
N PRO A 95 12.06 25.13 0.84
CA PRO A 95 12.55 24.32 1.95
C PRO A 95 11.78 23.00 2.03
N ARG A 96 12.48 21.90 2.27
CA ARG A 96 11.87 20.60 2.57
C ARG A 96 11.97 20.36 4.06
N ASP A 97 10.83 20.18 4.72
CA ASP A 97 10.81 19.74 6.12
C ASP A 97 11.16 18.24 6.24
N MET A 98 10.95 17.46 5.17
CA MET A 98 11.36 16.06 5.10
C MET A 98 12.80 15.91 4.59
N PRO A 99 13.67 15.16 5.30
CA PRO A 99 15.05 14.90 4.87
C PRO A 99 15.15 14.19 3.51
N VAL A 100 16.27 14.39 2.82
CA VAL A 100 16.63 13.64 1.60
C VAL A 100 17.22 12.29 2.02
N TRP A 101 16.37 11.29 2.29
CA TRP A 101 16.83 10.02 2.84
C TRP A 101 17.72 9.24 1.89
N GLY A 102 17.57 9.41 0.57
CA GLY A 102 18.44 8.80 -0.43
C GLY A 102 19.92 9.11 -0.19
N GLU A 103 20.26 10.37 0.12
CA GLU A 103 21.63 10.77 0.44
C GLU A 103 22.15 10.12 1.72
N LYS A 104 21.33 10.12 2.78
CA LYS A 104 21.69 9.49 4.06
C LYS A 104 21.91 7.99 3.92
N PHE A 105 21.01 7.31 3.23
CA PHE A 105 21.11 5.88 2.99
C PHE A 105 22.29 5.53 2.07
N TYR A 106 22.59 6.39 1.09
CA TYR A 106 23.76 6.23 0.22
C TYR A 106 25.06 6.34 1.02
N ALA A 107 25.19 7.36 1.86
CA ALA A 107 26.34 7.54 2.75
C ALA A 107 26.52 6.35 3.71
N GLU A 108 25.45 5.92 4.39
CA GLU A 108 25.48 4.76 5.30
C GLU A 108 25.74 3.43 4.60
N SER A 109 25.52 3.37 3.28
CA SER A 109 25.75 2.18 2.45
C SER A 109 27.12 2.18 1.78
N ASN A 110 28.01 3.12 2.12
CA ASN A 110 29.31 3.32 1.45
C ASN A 110 29.17 3.52 -0.07
N GLY A 111 28.11 4.20 -0.50
CA GLY A 111 27.82 4.46 -1.91
C GLY A 111 27.18 3.29 -2.68
N ASP A 112 26.74 2.23 -2.00
CA ASP A 112 26.05 1.11 -2.65
C ASP A 112 24.57 1.44 -2.95
N GLU A 113 24.30 1.83 -4.18
CA GLU A 113 22.96 2.23 -4.63
C GLU A 113 21.94 1.08 -4.64
N ARG A 114 22.39 -0.18 -4.74
CA ARG A 114 21.51 -1.33 -4.60
C ARG A 114 20.97 -1.44 -3.18
N LYS A 115 21.81 -1.21 -2.16
CA LYS A 115 21.38 -1.19 -0.76
C LYS A 115 20.40 -0.05 -0.46
N VAL A 116 20.58 1.11 -1.09
CA VAL A 116 19.63 2.23 -0.99
C VAL A 116 18.26 1.82 -1.51
N LYS A 117 18.20 1.26 -2.73
CA LYS A 117 16.96 0.79 -3.33
C LYS A 117 16.28 -0.31 -2.51
N GLU A 118 17.04 -1.28 -2.02
CA GLU A 118 16.52 -2.35 -1.13
C GLU A 118 15.92 -1.79 0.16
N ARG A 119 16.60 -0.82 0.80
CA ARG A 119 16.11 -0.16 2.02
C ARG A 119 14.81 0.61 1.75
N ILE A 120 14.76 1.38 0.66
CA ILE A 120 13.57 2.14 0.27
C ILE A 120 12.42 1.19 -0.08
N ALA A 121 12.68 0.08 -0.79
CA ALA A 121 11.67 -0.92 -1.11
C ALA A 121 11.01 -1.51 0.16
N LYS A 122 11.81 -1.82 1.18
CA LYS A 122 11.30 -2.29 2.48
C LYS A 122 10.43 -1.24 3.19
N LEU A 123 10.85 0.02 3.18
CA LEU A 123 10.02 1.13 3.70
C LEU A 123 8.69 1.23 2.94
N VAL A 124 8.71 1.16 1.61
CA VAL A 124 7.49 1.18 0.77
C VAL A 124 6.58 -0.01 1.08
N ALA A 125 7.14 -1.22 1.26
CA ALA A 125 6.37 -2.40 1.65
C ALA A 125 5.66 -2.21 3.00
N PHE A 126 6.35 -1.64 3.99
CA PHE A 126 5.73 -1.30 5.26
C PHE A 126 4.62 -0.24 5.09
N LEU A 127 4.87 0.82 4.33
CA LEU A 127 3.86 1.86 4.07
C LEU A 127 2.62 1.30 3.36
N GLN A 128 2.79 0.37 2.42
CA GLN A 128 1.68 -0.38 1.81
C GLN A 128 0.88 -1.16 2.86
N SER A 129 1.55 -1.85 3.79
CA SER A 129 0.90 -2.67 4.81
C SER A 129 0.02 -1.89 5.81
N ILE A 130 0.31 -0.60 6.03
CA ILE A 130 -0.40 0.24 7.01
C ILE A 130 -1.53 1.08 6.40
N GLN A 131 -1.78 0.95 5.08
CA GLN A 131 -2.86 1.70 4.43
C GLN A 131 -4.24 1.28 4.96
N THR A 132 -5.07 2.27 5.31
CA THR A 132 -6.44 2.04 5.82
C THR A 132 -7.53 2.29 4.77
N GLY A 133 -7.22 2.97 3.67
CA GLY A 133 -8.19 3.35 2.64
C GLY A 133 -8.87 2.18 1.92
N ALA A 134 -8.21 1.01 1.82
CA ALA A 134 -8.80 -0.19 1.23
C ALA A 134 -9.95 -0.76 2.08
N ARG A 135 -9.82 -0.70 3.42
CA ARG A 135 -10.81 -1.23 4.37
C ARG A 135 -12.04 -0.33 4.49
N THR A 136 -11.89 0.98 4.38
CA THR A 136 -13.03 1.92 4.44
C THR A 136 -13.84 1.89 3.15
N ALA A 137 -13.19 1.79 1.99
CA ALA A 137 -13.88 1.66 0.71
C ALA A 137 -14.71 0.37 0.61
N SER A 138 -14.18 -0.77 1.07
CA SER A 138 -14.92 -2.04 1.08
C SER A 138 -16.12 -2.01 2.03
N VAL A 139 -15.94 -1.49 3.25
CA VAL A 139 -17.05 -1.35 4.24
C VAL A 139 -18.13 -0.38 3.74
N ASN A 140 -17.74 0.72 3.10
CA ASN A 140 -18.69 1.69 2.55
C ASN A 140 -19.47 1.11 1.36
N LEU A 141 -18.84 0.31 0.50
CA LEU A 141 -19.51 -0.38 -0.60
C LEU A 141 -20.46 -1.48 -0.10
N GLU A 142 -20.06 -2.23 0.92
CA GLU A 142 -20.88 -3.28 1.54
C GLU A 142 -22.10 -2.68 2.26
N TRP A 143 -21.94 -1.59 3.00
CA TRP A 143 -23.05 -0.84 3.58
C TRP A 143 -23.96 -0.20 2.53
N ALA A 144 -23.39 0.37 1.46
CA ALA A 144 -24.17 0.94 0.36
C ALA A 144 -24.95 -0.13 -0.43
N ALA A 145 -24.40 -1.34 -0.57
CA ALA A 145 -25.08 -2.49 -1.16
C ALA A 145 -26.20 -3.02 -0.24
N SER A 146 -25.95 -3.10 1.07
CA SER A 146 -26.94 -3.53 2.07
C SER A 146 -28.17 -2.62 2.09
N ARG A 147 -27.98 -1.29 2.09
CA ARG A 147 -29.11 -0.33 2.03
C ARG A 147 -29.88 -0.35 0.72
N ARG A 148 -29.26 -0.81 -0.37
CA ARG A 148 -29.95 -0.97 -1.67
C ARG A 148 -30.88 -2.19 -1.64
N ASN A 149 -30.49 -3.26 -0.96
CA ASN A 149 -31.32 -4.46 -0.79
C ASN A 149 -32.50 -4.23 0.16
N GLU A 150 -32.34 -3.41 1.21
CA GLU A 150 -33.43 -3.07 2.12
C GLU A 150 -34.55 -2.26 1.43
N LYS A 151 -34.19 -1.34 0.51
CA LYS A 151 -35.19 -0.61 -0.30
C LYS A 151 -35.92 -1.49 -1.32
N LEU A 152 -35.37 -2.63 -1.72
CA LEU A 152 -36.04 -3.56 -2.66
C LEU A 152 -37.03 -4.50 -1.96
N ASN A 153 -36.85 -4.74 -0.66
CA ASN A 153 -37.70 -5.62 0.16
C ASN A 153 -38.87 -4.89 0.86
N HIS A 154 -38.97 -3.56 0.75
CA HIS A 154 -40.11 -2.79 1.19
C HIS A 154 -40.93 -2.28 -0.01
N ARG A 155 -41.63 -3.21 -0.69
CA ARG A 155 -42.79 -2.83 -1.50
C ARG A 155 -43.97 -2.61 -0.53
N PRO A 156 -44.67 -1.47 -0.57
CA PRO A 156 -45.84 -1.28 0.27
C PRO A 156 -46.90 -2.31 -0.12
N ALA A 157 -47.43 -3.03 0.88
CA ALA A 157 -48.61 -3.86 0.70
C ALA A 157 -49.75 -2.96 0.22
N GLU A 158 -50.21 -3.21 -1.00
CA GLU A 158 -51.36 -2.55 -1.59
C GLU A 158 -52.59 -2.87 -0.72
N ILE A 159 -53.18 -1.84 -0.12
CA ILE A 159 -54.39 -1.94 0.69
C ILE A 159 -55.54 -2.28 -0.26
N LEU A 160 -55.95 -3.56 -0.27
CA LEU A 160 -57.19 -4.00 -0.88
C LEU A 160 -58.37 -3.44 -0.08
N VAL A 161 -58.90 -2.30 -0.54
CA VAL A 161 -60.20 -1.78 -0.11
C VAL A 161 -61.28 -2.64 -0.75
N PHE A 162 -61.77 -3.65 -0.03
CA PHE A 162 -63.02 -4.33 -0.37
C PHE A 162 -64.20 -3.53 0.20
N ARG A 163 -65.00 -2.95 -0.70
CA ARG A 163 -66.40 -2.56 -0.49
C ARG A 163 -67.29 -3.69 -1.07
N PRO A 164 -68.47 -3.98 -0.50
CA PRO A 164 -69.58 -3.01 -0.36
C PRO A 164 -69.79 -2.50 1.07
#